data_AF-A0A1Q9LSQ7-F1
#
_entry.id   AF-A0A1Q9LSQ7-F1
#
_cell.length_a   1.000
_cell.length_b   1.000
_cell.length_c   1.000
_cell.angle_alpha   90.00
_cell.angle_beta   90.00
_cell.angle_gamma   90.00
#
_symmetry.space_group_name_H-M   'P 1'
#
loop_
_entity.id
_entity.type
_entity.pdbx_description
1 polymer ?
#
loop_
_entity_poly.entity_id
_entity_poly.type
_entity_poly.pdbx_seq_one_letter_code
_entity_poly.pdbx_strand_id
1 'polypeptide(L)'
;MSGTQRYPRIDEWLREAHGDPHSDVLTSTDQLTALHLVVARDGGADVPPEVLTAWRQLLNRRKLGLAQSEIAFITSARAQGWEWSRIDTALGCDDSAARLAELERAVADRHPQRRPELYEP
;
A
#
# COMPACT_ATOMS: atom_id res chain seq x y z
N MET A 1 -6.39 12.47 -11.42
CA MET A 1 -4.99 12.24 -10.98
C MET A 1 -4.96 12.26 -9.46
N SER A 2 -5.22 11.13 -8.80
CA SER A 2 -5.00 11.04 -7.35
C SER A 2 -3.51 10.93 -7.13
N GLY A 3 -2.86 12.06 -6.83
CA GLY A 3 -1.48 12.05 -6.34
C GLY A 3 -1.40 11.09 -5.16
N THR A 4 -0.36 10.25 -5.12
CA THR A 4 -0.09 9.39 -3.96
C THR A 4 -0.04 10.30 -2.74
N GLN A 5 -1.03 10.17 -1.85
CA GLN A 5 -1.10 10.98 -0.64
C GLN A 5 0.15 10.70 0.20
N ARG A 6 1.07 11.66 0.22
CA ARG A 6 2.28 11.60 1.05
C ARG A 6 1.95 12.04 2.47
N TYR A 7 2.59 11.41 3.44
CA TYR A 7 2.50 11.76 4.85
C TYR A 7 3.68 12.67 5.24
N PRO A 8 3.46 13.95 5.58
CA PRO A 8 4.54 14.88 5.86
C PRO A 8 5.46 14.43 7.00
N ARG A 9 4.91 13.80 8.04
CA ARG A 9 5.69 13.33 9.19
C ARG A 9 6.70 12.23 8.82
N ILE A 10 6.39 11.40 7.83
CA ILE A 10 7.32 10.40 7.30
C ILE A 10 8.46 11.09 6.55
N ASP A 11 8.14 12.08 5.71
CA ASP A 11 9.15 12.81 4.93
C ASP A 11 10.09 13.63 5.83
N GLU A 12 9.55 14.22 6.91
CA GLU A 12 10.33 14.93 7.92
C GLU A 12 11.31 14.00 8.64
N TRP A 13 10.82 12.87 9.17
CA TRP A 13 11.67 11.90 9.84
C TRP A 13 12.75 11.30 8.91
N LEU A 14 12.40 10.97 7.66
CA LEU A 14 13.38 10.47 6.68
C LEU A 14 14.51 11.47 6.39
N ARG A 15 14.21 12.78 6.45
CA ARG A 15 15.19 13.85 6.25
C ARG A 15 16.09 14.00 7.48
N GLU A 16 15.49 14.00 8.67
CA GLU A 16 16.20 14.13 9.95
C GLU A 16 17.13 12.95 10.23
N ALA A 17 16.70 11.73 9.91
CA ALA A 17 17.46 10.52 10.19
C ALA A 17 18.72 10.34 9.32
N HIS A 18 18.81 10.98 8.13
CA HIS A 18 19.82 10.61 7.14
C HIS A 18 20.62 11.75 6.48
N GLY A 19 20.30 13.02 6.72
CA GLY A 19 21.09 14.15 6.20
C GLY A 19 21.09 14.30 4.67
N ASP A 20 21.64 15.43 4.20
CA ASP A 20 21.28 16.06 2.93
C ASP A 20 21.51 15.24 1.64
N PRO A 21 22.63 14.53 1.38
CA PRO A 21 22.82 13.90 0.08
C PRO A 21 21.99 12.62 -0.11
N HIS A 22 21.45 12.01 0.96
CA HIS A 22 20.60 10.82 0.87
C HIS A 22 19.11 11.14 1.06
N SER A 23 18.82 12.27 1.71
CA SER A 23 17.47 12.83 1.87
C SER A 23 16.73 13.00 0.54
N ASP A 24 17.40 13.53 -0.49
CA ASP A 24 16.73 13.84 -1.77
C ASP A 24 16.28 12.57 -2.53
N VAL A 25 17.06 11.49 -2.44
CA VAL A 25 16.69 10.20 -3.04
C VAL A 25 15.55 9.55 -2.28
N LEU A 26 15.57 9.60 -0.94
CA LEU A 26 14.52 9.01 -0.11
C LEU A 26 13.20 9.78 -0.22
N THR A 27 13.25 11.11 -0.30
CA THR A 27 12.05 11.96 -0.41
C THR A 27 11.44 11.97 -1.81
N SER A 28 12.22 11.71 -2.86
CA SER A 28 11.70 11.49 -4.22
C SER A 28 11.17 10.07 -4.48
N THR A 29 11.50 9.11 -3.61
CA THR A 29 11.02 7.73 -3.68
C THR A 29 9.62 7.57 -3.06
N ASP A 30 8.93 6.47 -3.38
CA ASP A 30 7.73 6.05 -2.64
C ASP A 30 8.04 5.87 -1.14
N GLN A 31 7.16 6.39 -0.27
CA GLN A 31 7.40 6.41 1.16
C GLN A 31 7.51 5.02 1.78
N LEU A 32 6.80 3.99 1.27
CA LEU A 32 6.94 2.63 1.81
C LEU A 32 8.32 2.04 1.46
N THR A 33 8.81 2.30 0.26
CA THR A 33 10.14 1.88 -0.15
C THR A 33 11.22 2.59 0.68
N ALA A 34 11.09 3.90 0.88
CA ALA A 34 12.05 4.66 1.70
C ALA A 34 12.09 4.14 3.15
N LEU A 35 10.92 3.94 3.78
CA LEU A 35 10.81 3.38 5.13
C LEU A 35 11.46 1.98 5.24
N HIS A 36 11.22 1.11 4.24
CA HIS A 36 11.82 -0.21 4.21
C HIS A 36 13.35 -0.15 4.15
N LEU A 37 13.90 0.69 3.27
CA LEU A 37 15.35 0.83 3.11
C LEU A 37 16.02 1.34 4.39
N VAL A 38 15.40 2.31 5.06
CA VAL A 38 15.92 2.88 6.32
C VAL A 38 15.94 1.83 7.43
N VAL A 39 14.81 1.16 7.68
CA VAL A 39 14.72 0.15 8.74
C VAL A 39 15.66 -1.03 8.48
N ALA A 40 15.78 -1.46 7.22
CA ALA A 40 16.68 -2.55 6.84
C ALA A 40 18.17 -2.17 7.00
N ARG A 41 18.55 -0.93 6.66
CA ARG A 41 19.92 -0.42 6.79
C ARG A 41 20.36 -0.32 8.24
N ASP A 42 19.50 0.22 9.10
CA ASP A 42 19.87 0.57 10.48
C ASP A 42 19.59 -0.56 11.47
N GLY A 43 19.17 -1.74 10.99
CA GLY A 43 18.94 -2.92 11.82
C GLY A 43 17.75 -2.77 12.79
N GLY A 44 16.75 -1.97 12.40
CA GLY A 44 15.63 -1.61 13.28
C GLY A 44 15.80 -0.23 13.92
N ALA A 45 15.95 0.81 13.08
CA ALA A 45 15.93 2.20 13.51
C ALA A 45 14.83 2.46 14.56
N ASP A 46 15.11 3.32 15.54
CA ASP A 46 14.12 3.75 16.52
C ASP A 46 13.09 4.66 15.82
N VAL A 47 12.05 4.05 15.25
CA VAL A 47 11.02 4.74 14.49
C VAL A 47 10.04 5.40 15.47
N PRO A 48 9.86 6.73 15.43
CA PRO A 48 8.96 7.41 16.34
C PRO A 48 7.51 6.91 16.23
N PRO A 49 6.74 6.86 17.34
CA PRO A 49 5.36 6.36 17.35
C PRO A 49 4.43 7.02 16.33
N GLU A 50 4.61 8.32 16.08
CA GLU A 50 3.84 9.08 15.09
C GLU A 50 4.20 8.69 13.65
N VAL A 51 5.46 8.32 13.39
CA VAL A 51 5.91 7.80 12.09
C VAL A 51 5.36 6.40 11.89
N LEU A 52 5.36 5.54 12.92
CA LEU A 52 4.71 4.23 12.88
C LEU A 52 3.20 4.33 12.61
N THR A 53 2.53 5.31 13.23
CA THR A 53 1.11 5.57 12.99
C THR A 53 0.86 5.97 11.53
N ALA A 54 1.64 6.92 11.00
CA ALA A 54 1.54 7.33 9.60
C ALA A 54 1.87 6.19 8.63
N TRP A 55 2.88 5.38 8.93
CA TRP A 55 3.25 4.21 8.14
C TRP A 55 2.12 3.16 8.12
N ARG A 56 1.51 2.87 9.28
CA ARG A 56 0.34 1.98 9.37
C ARG A 56 -0.80 2.47 8.48
N GLN A 57 -1.12 3.76 8.52
CA GLN A 57 -2.18 4.33 7.68
C GLN A 57 -1.82 4.23 6.19
N LEU A 58 -0.57 4.51 5.81
CA LEU A 58 -0.08 4.37 4.45
C LEU A 58 -0.20 2.91 3.95
N LEU A 59 0.18 1.94 4.78
CA LEU A 59 0.01 0.51 4.48
C LEU A 59 -1.46 0.15 4.26
N ASN A 60 -2.37 0.64 5.09
CA ASN A 60 -3.80 0.36 4.94
C ASN A 60 -4.35 0.94 3.64
N ARG A 61 -3.99 2.19 3.29
CA ARG A 61 -4.39 2.81 2.02
C ARG A 61 -3.85 2.04 0.82
N ARG A 62 -2.58 1.62 0.87
CA ARG A 62 -1.95 0.83 -0.20
C ARG A 62 -2.59 -0.55 -0.36
N LYS A 63 -2.89 -1.24 0.75
CA LYS A 63 -3.63 -2.51 0.73
C LYS A 63 -5.02 -2.35 0.13
N LEU A 64 -5.76 -1.30 0.52
CA LEU A 64 -7.08 -1.02 -0.03
C LEU A 64 -7.01 -0.73 -1.54
N GLY A 65 -6.10 0.15 -1.96
CA GLY A 65 -5.93 0.50 -3.37
C GLY A 65 -5.49 -0.69 -4.24
N LEU A 66 -4.58 -1.54 -3.73
CA LEU A 66 -4.17 -2.76 -4.42
C LEU A 66 -5.36 -3.72 -4.59
N ALA A 67 -6.11 -3.97 -3.52
CA ALA A 67 -7.28 -4.84 -3.57
C ALA A 67 -8.34 -4.33 -4.56
N GLN A 68 -8.63 -3.03 -4.55
CA GLN A 68 -9.54 -2.39 -5.50
C GLN A 68 -9.04 -2.52 -6.95
N SER A 69 -7.74 -2.35 -7.17
CA SER A 69 -7.13 -2.50 -8.50
C SER A 69 -7.18 -3.95 -9.00
N GLU A 70 -6.96 -4.92 -8.12
CA GLU A 70 -7.02 -6.35 -8.45
C GLU A 70 -8.47 -6.76 -8.79
N ILE A 71 -9.46 -6.29 -8.02
CA ILE A 71 -10.90 -6.44 -8.36
C ILE A 71 -11.17 -5.86 -9.75
N ALA A 72 -10.78 -4.60 -9.99
CA ALA A 72 -11.03 -3.93 -11.26
C ALA A 72 -10.38 -4.68 -12.45
N PHE A 73 -9.17 -5.22 -12.26
CA PHE A 73 -8.50 -6.06 -13.25
C PHE A 73 -9.31 -7.33 -13.54
N ILE A 74 -9.67 -8.10 -12.51
CA ILE A 74 -10.44 -9.36 -12.66
C ILE A 74 -11.77 -9.08 -13.36
N THR A 75 -12.55 -8.10 -12.89
CA THR A 75 -13.85 -7.75 -13.47
C THR A 75 -13.70 -7.32 -14.94
N SER A 76 -12.69 -6.52 -15.27
CA SER A 76 -12.44 -6.06 -16.65
C SER A 76 -12.00 -7.21 -17.56
N ALA A 77 -11.15 -8.11 -17.07
CA ALA A 77 -10.70 -9.28 -17.81
C ALA A 77 -11.87 -10.24 -18.10
N ARG A 78 -12.72 -10.49 -17.11
CA ARG A 78 -13.94 -11.30 -17.27
C ARG A 78 -14.91 -10.67 -18.28
N ALA A 79 -15.11 -9.36 -18.23
CA ALA A 79 -15.94 -8.64 -19.19
C ALA A 79 -15.41 -8.72 -20.64
N GLN A 80 -14.09 -8.88 -20.81
CA GLN A 80 -13.43 -9.07 -22.09
C GLN A 80 -13.34 -10.55 -22.52
N GLY A 81 -14.01 -11.46 -21.81
CA GLY A 81 -14.07 -12.87 -22.16
C GLY A 81 -12.82 -13.67 -21.78
N TRP A 82 -11.97 -13.18 -20.87
CA TRP A 82 -10.88 -14.01 -20.36
C TRP A 82 -11.43 -15.14 -19.49
N GLU A 83 -11.01 -16.36 -19.78
CA GLU A 83 -11.27 -17.52 -18.94
C GLU A 83 -10.54 -17.40 -17.60
N TRP A 84 -11.10 -18.01 -16.55
CA TRP A 84 -10.53 -17.96 -15.20
C TRP A 84 -9.08 -18.44 -15.15
N SER A 85 -8.76 -19.54 -15.81
CA SER A 85 -7.39 -20.09 -15.88
C SER A 85 -6.36 -19.11 -16.43
N ARG A 86 -6.76 -18.22 -17.34
CA ARG A 86 -5.90 -17.17 -17.87
C ARG A 86 -5.67 -16.08 -16.82
N ILE A 87 -6.69 -15.73 -16.06
CA ILE A 87 -6.61 -14.74 -14.97
C ILE A 87 -5.75 -15.30 -13.83
N ASP A 88 -5.94 -16.57 -13.46
CA ASP A 88 -5.14 -17.33 -12.49
C ASP A 88 -3.64 -17.24 -12.84
N THR A 89 -3.31 -17.55 -14.09
CA THR A 89 -1.94 -17.44 -14.61
C THR A 89 -1.41 -16.00 -14.55
N ALA A 90 -2.23 -15.01 -14.90
CA ALA A 90 -1.81 -13.61 -14.93
C ALA A 90 -1.57 -13.02 -13.53
N LEU A 91 -2.34 -13.45 -12.54
CA LEU A 91 -2.22 -13.01 -11.15
C LEU A 91 -1.29 -13.90 -10.31
N GLY A 92 -0.89 -15.06 -10.84
CA GLY A 92 -0.09 -16.03 -10.11
C GLY A 92 -0.83 -16.64 -8.92
N CYS A 93 -2.14 -16.84 -9.05
CA CYS A 93 -2.99 -17.46 -8.02
C CYS A 93 -3.72 -18.69 -8.55
N ASP A 94 -4.11 -19.61 -7.67
CA ASP A 94 -4.72 -20.89 -8.06
C ASP A 94 -6.23 -20.79 -8.34
N ASP A 95 -6.90 -19.77 -7.79
CA ASP A 95 -8.35 -19.55 -7.94
C ASP A 95 -8.70 -18.05 -7.85
N SER A 96 -8.76 -17.40 -9.01
CA SER A 96 -9.11 -15.98 -9.14
C SER A 96 -10.56 -15.69 -8.78
N ALA A 97 -11.47 -16.68 -8.89
CA ALA A 97 -12.87 -16.48 -8.55
C ALA A 97 -13.05 -16.41 -7.02
N ALA A 98 -12.43 -17.33 -6.28
CA ALA A 98 -12.37 -17.27 -4.82
C ALA A 98 -11.62 -16.02 -4.35
N ARG A 99 -10.51 -15.67 -5.01
CA ARG A 99 -9.74 -14.46 -4.74
C ARG A 99 -10.58 -13.19 -4.90
N LEU A 100 -11.39 -13.09 -5.95
CA LEU A 100 -12.28 -11.96 -6.16
C LEU A 100 -13.24 -11.78 -4.97
N ALA A 101 -13.89 -12.86 -4.54
CA ALA A 101 -14.81 -12.83 -3.40
C ALA A 101 -14.11 -12.45 -2.08
N GLU A 102 -12.86 -12.90 -1.89
CA GLU A 102 -12.03 -12.51 -0.75
C GLU A 102 -11.71 -11.01 -0.77
N LEU A 103 -11.27 -10.49 -1.92
CA LEU A 103 -10.91 -9.09 -2.11
C LEU A 103 -12.11 -8.18 -1.87
N GLU A 104 -13.28 -8.51 -2.42
CA GLU A 104 -14.52 -7.73 -2.24
C GLU A 104 -14.89 -7.63 -0.76
N ARG A 105 -14.77 -8.74 -0.01
CA ARG A 105 -14.99 -8.75 1.44
C ARG A 105 -13.95 -7.90 2.16
N ALA A 106 -12.67 -8.05 1.81
CA ALA A 106 -11.58 -7.29 2.42
C ALA A 106 -11.73 -5.78 2.19
N VAL A 107 -12.14 -5.35 0.99
CA VAL A 107 -12.43 -3.95 0.66
C VAL A 107 -13.63 -3.44 1.47
N ALA A 108 -14.70 -4.23 1.55
CA ALA A 108 -15.88 -3.86 2.34
C ALA A 108 -15.56 -3.74 3.84
N ASP A 109 -14.70 -4.59 4.39
CA ASP A 109 -14.31 -4.57 5.80
C ASP A 109 -13.32 -3.46 6.15
N ARG A 110 -12.51 -3.04 5.17
CA ARG A 110 -11.51 -1.98 5.32
C ARG A 110 -12.02 -0.61 4.86
N HIS A 111 -13.28 -0.47 4.48
CA HIS A 111 -13.78 0.81 3.96
C HIS A 111 -13.60 1.95 5.00
N PRO A 112 -13.11 3.15 4.61
CA PRO A 112 -12.85 4.24 5.56
C PRO A 112 -14.05 4.65 6.41
N GLN A 113 -15.27 4.54 5.88
CA GLN A 113 -16.49 4.82 6.66
C GLN A 113 -16.79 3.77 7.74
N ARG A 114 -16.30 2.53 7.58
CA ARG A 114 -16.51 1.44 8.55
C ARG A 114 -15.37 1.34 9.56
N ARG A 115 -14.17 1.72 9.15
CA ARG A 115 -12.96 1.67 9.98
C ARG A 115 -12.14 2.95 9.89
N PRO A 116 -12.68 4.09 10.35
CA PRO A 116 -11.96 5.36 10.31
C PRO A 116 -10.62 5.29 11.08
N GLU A 117 -10.54 4.47 12.14
CA GLU A 117 -9.35 4.27 12.96
C GLU A 117 -8.12 3.74 12.21
N LEU A 118 -8.32 3.18 11.00
CA LEU A 118 -7.24 2.69 10.14
C LEU A 118 -6.64 3.78 9.25
N TYR A 119 -7.32 4.92 9.12
CA TYR A 119 -7.01 6.00 8.17
C TYR A 119 -6.83 7.36 8.81
N GLU A 120 -7.37 7.53 10.02
CA GLU A 120 -7.30 8.73 10.83
C GLU A 120 -6.29 8.53 11.99
N PRO A 121 -5.70 9.63 12.53
CA PRO A 121 -4.81 9.58 13.69
C PRO A 121 -5.49 9.01 14.94
#